data_AF-A0A9D1B511-F1
#
_entry.id   AF-A0A9D1B511-F1
#
_cell.length_a   1.000
_cell.length_b   1.000
_cell.length_c   1.000
_cell.angle_alpha   90.00
_cell.angle_beta   90.00
_cell.angle_gamma   90.00
#
_symmetry.space_group_name_H-M   'P 1'
#
loop_
_entity.id
_entity.type
_entity.pdbx_description
1 polymer ?
#
loop_
_entity_poly.entity_id
_entity_poly.type
_entity_poly.pdbx_seq_one_letter_code
_entity_poly.pdbx_strand_id
1 'polypeptide(L)'
;MPDALDLTYQRIPDYDDTEHVVAGWKGDDFQYFVTFSKMPPGWLDADAWMTGFIHDLGVASEDGSLEVQGGGAFRSGGGFDISYIGVTYILRGEQEVRYQLVYFITDGRNSYLSLATRIGGIAVPQFEAEVKSILESTHHPSTNVSALIQRSEDRYFGFWVGGYAGGKKGGVDVIFELKDDMTFSRKEASDGERNAEYTGVWSISGDSFSWTYLYAEPATQEGRSTETDTISSFDGDTLILVSEDGQRRLVMQRSR
;
A
#
# COMPACT_ATOMS: atom_id res chain seq x y z
N MET A 1 7.53 27.32 2.65
CA MET A 1 7.18 26.43 3.77
C MET A 1 7.28 27.25 5.06
N PRO A 2 6.44 26.99 6.08
CA PRO A 2 6.54 27.68 7.37
C PRO A 2 7.86 27.34 8.07
N ASP A 3 8.52 28.34 8.65
CA ASP A 3 9.89 28.23 9.21
C ASP A 3 9.99 27.39 10.50
N ALA A 4 8.87 26.91 11.05
CA ALA A 4 8.80 26.20 12.32
C ALA A 4 8.45 24.70 12.20
N LEU A 5 8.36 24.18 10.98
CA LEU A 5 7.90 22.82 10.70
C LEU A 5 9.09 21.95 10.29
N ASP A 6 9.34 20.87 11.03
CA ASP A 6 10.28 19.82 10.61
C ASP A 6 9.51 18.77 9.81
N LEU A 7 9.65 18.83 8.49
CA LEU A 7 9.08 17.87 7.56
C LEU A 7 10.13 16.79 7.29
N THR A 8 9.92 15.61 7.86
CA THR A 8 10.82 14.49 7.67
C THR A 8 10.20 13.43 6.76
N TYR A 9 11.04 12.83 5.94
CA TYR A 9 10.70 11.63 5.19
C TYR A 9 11.23 10.43 5.97
N GLN A 10 10.33 9.60 6.51
CA GLN A 10 10.72 8.56 7.45
C GLN A 10 9.72 7.40 7.52
N ARG A 11 10.18 6.28 8.09
CA ARG A 11 9.36 5.12 8.48
C ARG A 11 8.84 5.36 9.90
N ILE A 12 7.58 5.01 10.17
CA ILE A 12 6.98 5.16 11.50
C ILE A 12 6.69 3.77 12.06
N PRO A 13 7.50 3.26 13.01
CA PRO A 13 7.40 1.87 13.50
C PRO A 13 6.02 1.44 14.04
N ASP A 14 5.23 2.38 14.57
CA ASP A 14 3.90 2.11 15.13
C ASP A 14 2.75 2.33 14.10
N TYR A 15 3.06 2.69 12.86
CA TYR A 15 2.10 2.86 11.77
C TYR A 15 2.32 1.82 10.66
N ASP A 16 3.51 1.85 10.06
CA ASP A 16 4.00 0.90 9.06
C ASP A 16 5.53 1.09 8.90
N ASP A 17 6.33 0.04 9.10
CA ASP A 17 7.79 0.07 8.99
C ASP A 17 8.31 -0.01 7.54
N THR A 18 7.40 -0.20 6.59
CA THR A 18 7.66 -0.38 5.15
C THR A 18 7.24 0.84 4.33
N GLU A 19 6.18 1.55 4.74
CA GLU A 19 5.72 2.76 4.05
C GLU A 19 6.51 4.00 4.48
N HIS A 20 6.96 4.75 3.47
CA HIS A 20 7.57 6.04 3.71
C HIS A 20 6.50 7.12 3.71
N VAL A 21 6.54 7.98 4.73
CA VAL A 21 5.55 9.03 4.91
C VAL A 21 6.25 10.38 5.01
N VAL A 22 5.51 11.45 4.69
CA VAL A 22 5.88 12.80 5.09
C VAL A 22 5.31 13.03 6.49
N ALA A 23 6.16 13.25 7.47
CA ALA A 23 5.78 13.44 8.86
C ALA A 23 5.92 14.92 9.27
N GLY A 24 4.93 15.43 10.01
CA GLY A 24 4.97 16.75 10.61
C GLY A 24 5.22 16.67 12.11
N TRP A 25 6.26 17.37 12.57
CA TRP A 25 6.69 17.43 13.96
C TRP A 25 6.66 18.85 14.51
N LYS A 26 6.43 18.97 15.82
CA LYS A 26 6.63 20.23 16.57
C LYS A 26 7.53 19.96 17.77
N GLY A 27 8.83 20.18 17.61
CA GLY A 27 9.81 19.68 18.57
C GLY A 27 9.79 18.15 18.57
N ASP A 28 9.61 17.54 19.72
CA ASP A 28 9.54 16.08 19.87
C ASP A 28 8.11 15.52 19.69
N ASP A 29 7.10 16.39 19.51
CA ASP A 29 5.71 15.98 19.39
C ASP A 29 5.34 15.64 17.94
N PHE A 30 4.95 14.39 17.70
CA PHE A 30 4.43 13.92 16.42
C PHE A 30 3.01 14.43 16.17
N GLN A 31 2.79 15.17 15.09
CA GLN A 31 1.52 15.85 14.86
C GLN A 31 0.64 15.21 13.79
N TYR A 32 1.25 14.78 12.69
CA TYR A 32 0.56 14.17 11.56
C TYR A 32 1.53 13.43 10.64
N PHE A 33 0.98 12.59 9.77
CA PHE A 33 1.70 12.08 8.61
C PHE A 33 0.86 12.17 7.35
N VAL A 34 1.53 12.12 6.19
CA VAL A 34 0.95 12.07 4.86
C VAL A 34 1.54 10.89 4.11
N THR A 35 0.67 9.99 3.64
CA THR A 35 1.05 8.87 2.78
C THR A 35 0.69 9.17 1.33
N PHE A 36 1.40 8.53 0.41
CA PHE A 36 1.16 8.65 -1.03
C PHE A 36 1.13 7.28 -1.67
N SER A 37 0.10 7.00 -2.46
CA SER A 37 0.01 5.79 -3.26
C SER A 37 -0.36 6.11 -4.70
N LYS A 38 0.23 5.37 -5.64
CA LYS A 38 -0.18 5.44 -7.03
C LYS A 38 -1.42 4.57 -7.21
N MET A 39 -2.42 5.09 -7.91
CA MET A 39 -3.63 4.34 -8.21
C MET A 39 -3.45 3.45 -9.44
N PRO A 40 -4.26 2.39 -9.58
CA PRO A 40 -4.24 1.55 -10.77
C PRO A 40 -4.56 2.36 -12.05
N PRO A 41 -4.03 1.95 -13.21
CA PRO A 41 -4.32 2.62 -14.47
C PRO A 41 -5.82 2.72 -14.75
N GLY A 42 -6.26 3.88 -15.27
CA GLY A 42 -7.65 4.12 -15.66
C GLY A 42 -8.55 4.70 -14.57
N TRP A 43 -8.08 4.80 -13.33
CA TRP A 43 -8.82 5.43 -12.23
C TRP A 43 -8.63 6.94 -12.23
N LEU A 44 -9.21 7.65 -13.20
CA LEU A 44 -9.04 9.10 -13.37
C LEU A 44 -10.19 9.95 -12.83
N ASP A 45 -11.29 9.31 -12.44
CA ASP A 45 -12.50 9.99 -11.95
C ASP A 45 -12.43 10.18 -10.43
N ALA A 46 -12.11 11.40 -10.01
CA ALA A 46 -12.00 11.78 -8.61
C ALA A 46 -13.33 11.62 -7.86
N ASP A 47 -14.45 12.04 -8.46
CA ASP A 47 -15.75 12.05 -7.81
C ASP A 47 -16.26 10.62 -7.60
N ALA A 48 -16.11 9.78 -8.63
CA ALA A 48 -16.46 8.36 -8.53
C ALA A 48 -15.62 7.65 -7.46
N TRP A 49 -14.31 7.91 -7.43
CA TRP A 49 -13.43 7.29 -6.43
C TRP A 49 -13.74 7.77 -5.02
N MET A 50 -13.89 9.09 -4.80
CA MET A 50 -14.19 9.65 -3.48
C MET A 50 -15.53 9.16 -2.94
N THR A 51 -16.54 9.04 -3.81
CA THR A 51 -17.83 8.47 -3.41
C THR A 51 -17.69 7.03 -2.92
N GLY A 52 -16.91 6.21 -3.64
CA GLY A 52 -16.61 4.83 -3.23
C GLY A 52 -15.84 4.79 -1.91
N PHE A 53 -14.81 5.63 -1.76
CA PHE A 53 -14.03 5.74 -0.53
C PHE A 53 -14.89 6.11 0.68
N ILE A 54 -15.76 7.13 0.56
CA ILE A 54 -16.67 7.54 1.64
C ILE A 54 -17.60 6.38 2.03
N HIS A 55 -18.13 5.66 1.04
CA HIS A 55 -18.98 4.50 1.28
C HIS A 55 -18.22 3.42 2.07
N ASP A 56 -17.04 3.03 1.62
CA ASP A 56 -16.25 1.96 2.23
C ASP A 56 -15.77 2.36 3.64
N LEU A 57 -15.37 3.61 3.82
CA LEU A 57 -15.04 4.16 5.13
C LEU A 57 -16.25 4.16 6.07
N GLY A 58 -17.44 4.46 5.55
CA GLY A 58 -18.69 4.39 6.31
C GLY A 58 -18.98 2.97 6.81
N VAL A 59 -18.73 1.95 5.99
CA VAL A 59 -18.86 0.54 6.38
C VAL A 59 -17.83 0.14 7.44
N ALA A 60 -16.59 0.65 7.32
CA ALA A 60 -15.50 0.36 8.25
C ALA A 60 -15.60 1.11 9.58
N SER A 61 -16.44 2.14 9.67
CA SER A 61 -16.58 3.00 10.85
C SER A 61 -17.69 2.52 11.79
N GLU A 62 -17.66 3.02 13.03
CA GLU A 62 -18.78 2.94 13.97
C GLU A 62 -20.02 3.65 13.40
N ASP A 63 -21.20 3.08 13.63
CA ASP A 63 -22.44 3.54 13.03
C ASP A 63 -22.72 5.00 13.41
N GLY A 64 -22.81 5.88 12.41
CA GLY A 64 -23.06 7.31 12.59
C GLY A 64 -21.85 8.15 13.03
N SER A 65 -20.64 7.57 13.10
CA SER A 65 -19.42 8.29 13.45
C SER A 65 -18.76 9.02 12.27
N LEU A 66 -19.04 8.59 11.03
CA LEU A 66 -18.47 9.19 9.83
C LEU A 66 -19.12 10.54 9.51
N GLU A 67 -18.32 11.59 9.51
CA GLU A 67 -18.66 12.92 9.04
C GLU A 67 -17.71 13.34 7.92
N VAL A 68 -18.27 13.73 6.78
CA VAL A 68 -17.50 14.38 5.71
C VAL A 68 -17.52 15.88 5.96
N GLN A 69 -16.33 16.47 6.14
CA GLN A 69 -16.14 17.87 6.49
C GLN A 69 -15.38 18.59 5.40
N GLY A 70 -16.02 19.61 4.82
CA GLY A 70 -15.41 20.43 3.79
C GLY A 70 -14.98 19.63 2.55
N GLY A 71 -14.37 20.34 1.62
CA GLY A 71 -13.84 19.78 0.39
C GLY A 71 -13.53 20.88 -0.60
N GLY A 72 -12.67 20.57 -1.55
CA GLY A 72 -12.28 21.54 -2.55
C GLY A 72 -11.39 20.95 -3.62
N ALA A 73 -11.04 21.80 -4.56
CA ALA A 73 -10.09 21.47 -5.60
C ALA A 73 -9.08 22.60 -5.77
N PHE A 74 -7.85 22.24 -6.11
CA PHE A 74 -6.80 23.17 -6.47
C PHE A 74 -5.82 22.51 -7.43
N ARG A 75 -5.00 23.33 -8.09
CA ARG A 75 -3.96 22.85 -8.99
C ARG A 75 -2.60 23.06 -8.35
N SER A 76 -1.74 22.04 -8.38
CA SER A 76 -0.38 22.18 -7.90
C SER A 76 0.48 23.02 -8.86
N GLY A 77 1.59 23.58 -8.37
CA GLY A 77 2.58 24.27 -9.20
C GLY A 77 3.20 23.38 -10.27
N GLY A 78 3.19 22.06 -10.06
CA GLY A 78 3.62 21.05 -11.02
C GLY A 78 2.61 20.61 -12.06
N GLY A 79 1.40 21.18 -12.02
CA GLY A 79 0.36 20.91 -13.02
C GLY A 79 -0.55 19.74 -12.70
N PHE A 80 -0.56 19.21 -11.48
CA PHE A 80 -1.53 18.20 -11.03
C PHE A 80 -2.85 18.87 -10.64
N ASP A 81 -3.97 18.27 -11.03
CA ASP A 81 -5.30 18.60 -10.55
C ASP A 81 -5.56 17.79 -9.27
N ILE A 82 -5.90 18.49 -8.19
CA ILE A 82 -6.05 17.92 -6.85
C ILE A 82 -7.46 18.21 -6.36
N SER A 83 -8.20 17.16 -6.02
CA SER A 83 -9.48 17.24 -5.30
C SER A 83 -9.30 16.67 -3.91
N TYR A 84 -10.01 17.20 -2.92
CA TYR A 84 -9.90 16.71 -1.55
C TYR A 84 -11.19 16.82 -0.75
N ILE A 85 -11.27 15.99 0.27
CA ILE A 85 -12.29 16.02 1.32
C ILE A 85 -11.63 15.88 2.69
N GLY A 86 -12.21 16.48 3.71
CA GLY A 86 -11.92 16.13 5.11
C GLY A 86 -12.93 15.10 5.60
N VAL A 87 -12.47 14.18 6.45
CA VAL A 87 -13.34 13.19 7.09
C VAL A 87 -12.98 13.04 8.56
N THR A 88 -14.01 12.93 9.39
CA THR A 88 -13.91 12.56 10.80
C THR A 88 -14.63 11.25 11.00
N TYR A 89 -14.04 10.30 11.71
CA TYR A 89 -14.66 8.99 11.92
C TYR A 89 -14.06 8.25 13.13
N ILE A 90 -14.76 7.21 13.60
CA ILE A 90 -14.24 6.25 14.58
C ILE A 90 -14.26 4.89 13.89
N LEU A 91 -13.14 4.17 13.85
CA LEU A 91 -13.11 2.83 13.28
C LEU A 91 -13.91 1.86 14.15
N ARG A 92 -14.53 0.87 13.50
CA ARG A 92 -15.32 -0.14 14.21
C ARG A 92 -14.45 -0.90 15.22
N GLY A 93 -14.85 -0.90 16.48
CA GLY A 93 -14.11 -1.50 17.60
C GLY A 93 -13.11 -0.56 18.28
N GLU A 94 -12.97 0.69 17.81
CA GLU A 94 -12.14 1.71 18.44
C GLU A 94 -12.98 2.76 19.19
N GLN A 95 -12.31 3.61 19.97
CA GLN A 95 -12.92 4.73 20.69
C GLN A 95 -12.34 6.08 20.27
N GLU A 96 -11.27 6.07 19.48
CA GLU A 96 -10.56 7.28 19.10
C GLU A 96 -11.18 7.91 17.86
N VAL A 97 -11.43 9.22 17.93
CA VAL A 97 -11.89 10.01 16.80
C VAL A 97 -10.69 10.37 15.94
N ARG A 98 -10.70 9.93 14.68
CA ARG A 98 -9.69 10.23 13.69
C ARG A 98 -10.16 11.38 12.80
N TYR A 99 -9.23 12.26 12.45
CA TYR A 99 -9.43 13.28 11.43
C TYR A 99 -8.42 13.07 10.30
N GLN A 100 -8.91 12.94 9.08
CA GLN A 100 -8.10 12.72 7.88
C GLN A 100 -8.48 13.68 6.76
N LEU A 101 -7.48 14.06 5.97
CA LEU A 101 -7.67 14.70 4.68
C LEU A 101 -7.33 13.68 3.58
N VAL A 102 -8.25 13.52 2.65
CA VAL A 102 -8.16 12.54 1.56
C VAL A 102 -8.05 13.33 0.26
N TYR A 103 -6.93 13.16 -0.43
CA TYR A 103 -6.62 13.87 -1.66
C TYR A 103 -6.55 12.90 -2.83
N PHE A 104 -7.31 13.20 -3.88
CA PHE A 104 -7.17 12.59 -5.19
C PHE A 104 -6.36 13.53 -6.09
N ILE A 105 -5.27 13.03 -6.66
CA ILE A 105 -4.30 13.81 -7.43
C ILE A 105 -4.20 13.19 -8.82
N THR A 106 -4.31 13.99 -9.89
CA THR A 106 -4.17 13.50 -11.26
C THR A 106 -3.43 14.48 -12.17
N ASP A 107 -2.69 13.95 -13.15
CA ASP A 107 -2.13 14.70 -14.28
C ASP A 107 -2.97 14.53 -15.57
N GLY A 108 -4.15 13.91 -15.45
CA GLY A 108 -5.03 13.54 -16.56
C GLY A 108 -4.65 12.24 -17.28
N ARG A 109 -3.56 11.57 -16.88
CA ARG A 109 -3.10 10.27 -17.41
C ARG A 109 -2.91 9.23 -16.32
N ASN A 110 -2.38 9.67 -15.18
CA ASN A 110 -2.15 8.91 -13.97
C ASN A 110 -2.94 9.54 -12.83
N SER A 111 -3.19 8.74 -11.81
CA SER A 111 -3.81 9.18 -10.57
C SER A 111 -3.04 8.65 -9.37
N TYR A 112 -3.11 9.42 -8.30
CA TYR A 112 -2.43 9.18 -7.04
C TYR A 112 -3.39 9.55 -5.92
N LEU A 113 -3.24 8.85 -4.80
CA LEU A 113 -3.93 9.15 -3.56
C LEU A 113 -2.92 9.72 -2.57
N SER A 114 -3.35 10.72 -1.81
CA SER A 114 -2.65 11.16 -0.61
C SER A 114 -3.60 11.15 0.57
N LEU A 115 -3.21 10.46 1.64
CA LEU A 115 -3.96 10.42 2.90
C LEU A 115 -3.14 11.13 3.97
N ALA A 116 -3.65 12.23 4.50
CA ALA A 116 -3.05 12.92 5.62
C ALA A 116 -3.84 12.62 6.89
N THR A 117 -3.17 12.03 7.89
CA THR A 117 -3.78 11.66 9.17
C THR A 117 -3.27 12.55 10.27
N ARG A 118 -4.19 13.19 10.99
CA ARG A 118 -3.88 13.97 12.18
C ARG A 118 -3.79 13.05 13.40
N ILE A 119 -2.71 13.18 14.17
CA ILE A 119 -2.45 12.37 15.37
C ILE A 119 -2.76 13.17 16.63
N GLY A 120 -2.23 14.39 16.75
CA GLY A 120 -2.47 15.20 17.95
C GLY A 120 -1.72 16.52 17.96
N GLY A 121 -2.08 17.42 18.88
CA GLY A 121 -1.32 18.65 19.15
C GLY A 121 -1.40 19.79 18.11
N ILE A 122 -1.79 19.50 16.86
CA ILE A 122 -2.02 20.51 15.81
C ILE A 122 -3.50 20.87 15.69
N ALA A 123 -3.82 22.14 15.45
CA ALA A 123 -5.20 22.58 15.19
C ALA A 123 -5.62 22.19 13.77
N VAL A 124 -6.89 21.79 13.55
CA VAL A 124 -7.40 21.35 12.23
C VAL A 124 -7.11 22.37 11.12
N PRO A 125 -7.38 23.69 11.27
CA PRO A 125 -7.09 24.65 10.20
C PRO A 125 -5.59 24.78 9.89
N GLN A 126 -4.72 24.59 10.88
CA GLN A 126 -3.28 24.61 10.67
C GLN A 126 -2.82 23.36 9.92
N PHE A 127 -3.31 22.19 10.34
CA PHE A 127 -3.04 20.93 9.67
C PHE A 127 -3.49 20.95 8.19
N GLU A 128 -4.72 21.41 7.92
CA GLU A 128 -5.23 21.60 6.57
C GLU A 128 -4.33 22.52 5.73
N ALA A 129 -3.92 23.66 6.30
CA ALA A 129 -3.08 24.63 5.60
C ALA A 129 -1.68 24.08 5.29
N GLU A 130 -1.07 23.36 6.22
CA GLU A 130 0.26 22.77 6.03
C GLU A 130 0.25 21.66 4.97
N VAL A 131 -0.69 20.71 5.06
CA VAL A 131 -0.81 19.63 4.07
C VAL A 131 -1.13 20.19 2.69
N LYS A 132 -2.03 21.18 2.61
CA LYS A 132 -2.29 21.88 1.36
C LYS A 132 -1.04 22.53 0.79
N SER A 133 -0.22 23.19 1.61
CA SER A 133 1.03 23.82 1.15
C SER A 133 2.02 22.79 0.58
N ILE A 134 2.12 21.61 1.19
CA ILE A 134 2.94 20.49 0.69
C ILE A 134 2.45 20.10 -0.71
N LEU A 135 1.14 19.87 -0.87
CA LEU A 135 0.55 19.43 -2.13
C LEU A 135 0.58 20.50 -3.23
N GLU A 136 0.42 21.78 -2.89
CA GLU A 136 0.56 22.90 -3.83
C GLU A 136 1.97 22.98 -4.41
N SER A 137 2.99 22.61 -3.63
CA SER A 137 4.39 22.58 -4.07
C SER A 137 4.78 21.33 -4.89
N THR A 138 3.87 20.36 -5.01
CA THR A 138 4.14 19.08 -5.66
C THR A 138 4.33 19.24 -7.17
N HIS A 139 5.42 18.66 -7.68
CA HIS A 139 5.80 18.71 -9.07
C HIS A 139 6.31 17.38 -9.59
N HIS A 140 6.19 17.16 -10.90
CA HIS A 140 6.89 16.05 -11.54
C HIS A 140 8.38 16.21 -11.26
N PRO A 141 9.09 15.13 -10.89
CA PRO A 141 10.51 15.20 -10.60
C PRO A 141 11.25 15.78 -11.82
N SER A 142 11.92 16.91 -11.63
CA SER A 142 12.60 17.69 -12.69
C SER A 142 13.92 17.06 -13.15
N THR A 143 14.41 16.11 -12.37
CA THR A 143 15.49 15.16 -12.68
C THR A 143 14.94 13.76 -12.52
N ASN A 144 15.55 12.74 -13.13
CA ASN A 144 15.29 11.35 -12.80
C ASN A 144 15.55 11.13 -11.29
N VAL A 145 14.56 11.40 -10.44
CA VAL A 145 14.47 10.91 -9.06
C VAL A 145 14.04 9.43 -9.11
N SER A 146 14.50 8.70 -10.12
CA SER A 146 14.29 7.26 -10.30
C SER A 146 15.26 6.43 -9.44
N ALA A 147 16.04 7.07 -8.56
CA ALA A 147 17.10 6.42 -7.80
C ALA A 147 16.96 6.49 -6.27
N LEU A 148 15.86 7.03 -5.72
CA LEU A 148 15.75 7.22 -4.26
C LEU A 148 14.55 6.61 -3.55
N ILE A 149 13.65 5.94 -4.28
CA ILE A 149 12.65 5.08 -3.66
C ILE A 149 12.47 3.85 -4.57
N GLN A 150 13.46 2.97 -4.59
CA GLN A 150 13.12 1.57 -4.79
C GLN A 150 12.43 1.16 -3.49
N ARG A 151 11.13 0.86 -3.53
CA ARG A 151 10.54 0.10 -2.42
C ARG A 151 11.37 -1.18 -2.28
N SER A 152 11.63 -1.67 -1.07
CA SER A 152 12.33 -2.95 -0.89
C SER A 152 11.66 -4.08 -1.69
N GLU A 153 10.38 -3.89 -1.96
CA GLU A 153 9.42 -4.73 -2.66
C GLU A 153 9.61 -4.68 -4.19
N ASP A 154 10.07 -3.55 -4.75
CA ASP A 154 10.20 -3.35 -6.20
C ASP A 154 11.10 -4.39 -6.86
N ARG A 155 12.14 -4.82 -6.13
CA ARG A 155 13.07 -5.85 -6.61
C ARG A 155 12.39 -7.21 -6.77
N TYR A 156 11.22 -7.43 -6.19
CA TYR A 156 10.46 -8.68 -6.28
C TYR A 156 9.31 -8.63 -7.29
N PHE A 157 8.95 -7.46 -7.82
CA PHE A 157 7.87 -7.38 -8.81
C PHE A 157 8.18 -8.22 -10.07
N GLY A 158 7.11 -8.72 -10.69
CA GLY A 158 7.17 -9.47 -11.94
C GLY A 158 6.64 -10.89 -11.84
N PHE A 159 6.85 -11.64 -12.91
CA PHE A 159 6.43 -13.03 -13.02
C PHE A 159 7.53 -13.95 -12.50
N TRP A 160 7.13 -14.92 -11.70
CA TRP A 160 7.99 -15.92 -11.10
C TRP A 160 7.44 -17.30 -11.42
N VAL A 161 8.33 -18.22 -11.79
CA VAL A 161 8.01 -19.63 -12.02
C VAL A 161 8.87 -20.45 -11.08
N GLY A 162 8.25 -21.32 -10.30
CA GLY A 162 8.93 -22.04 -9.24
C GLY A 162 8.28 -23.33 -8.85
N GLY A 163 8.81 -23.94 -7.81
CA GLY A 163 8.28 -25.17 -7.24
C GLY A 163 8.80 -25.44 -5.84
N TYR A 164 8.11 -26.34 -5.14
CA TYR A 164 8.50 -26.78 -3.80
C TYR A 164 9.64 -27.79 -3.87
N ALA A 165 10.79 -27.45 -3.31
CA ALA A 165 11.91 -28.37 -3.14
C ALA A 165 11.63 -29.32 -1.96
N GLY A 166 11.64 -30.64 -2.20
CA GLY A 166 11.55 -31.67 -1.15
C GLY A 166 10.23 -32.46 -1.05
N GLY A 167 9.24 -32.19 -1.91
CA GLY A 167 8.00 -32.97 -1.99
C GLY A 167 8.15 -34.31 -2.74
N LYS A 168 7.31 -35.30 -2.43
CA LYS A 168 7.25 -36.59 -3.13
C LYS A 168 7.08 -36.36 -4.65
N LYS A 169 7.77 -37.19 -5.45
CA LYS A 169 7.74 -37.23 -6.93
C LYS A 169 6.42 -36.74 -7.53
N GLY A 170 6.47 -35.55 -8.12
CA GLY A 170 5.36 -34.81 -8.71
C GLY A 170 5.67 -33.32 -8.50
N GLY A 171 6.39 -32.71 -9.44
CA GLY A 171 6.76 -31.31 -9.34
C GLY A 171 5.49 -30.45 -9.38
N VAL A 172 5.28 -29.62 -8.36
CA VAL A 172 4.26 -28.58 -8.42
C VAL A 172 4.89 -27.40 -9.12
N ASP A 173 4.40 -27.09 -10.32
CA ASP A 173 4.76 -25.86 -11.00
C ASP A 173 3.89 -24.75 -10.42
N VAL A 174 4.53 -23.77 -9.81
CA VAL A 174 3.89 -22.59 -9.22
C VAL A 174 4.27 -21.37 -10.04
N ILE A 175 3.27 -20.63 -10.50
CA ILE A 175 3.47 -19.35 -11.18
C ILE A 175 2.94 -18.26 -10.26
N PHE A 176 3.79 -17.29 -9.94
CA PHE A 176 3.40 -16.07 -9.25
C PHE A 176 3.51 -14.87 -10.17
N GLU A 177 2.60 -13.92 -10.00
CA GLU A 177 2.72 -12.55 -10.49
C GLU A 177 2.66 -11.63 -9.28
N LEU A 178 3.77 -10.95 -8.99
CA LEU A 178 3.85 -9.93 -7.93
C LEU A 178 3.74 -8.55 -8.57
N LYS A 179 2.67 -7.82 -8.24
CA LYS A 179 2.32 -6.54 -8.87
C LYS A 179 2.78 -5.34 -8.04
N ASP A 180 2.87 -4.19 -8.70
CA ASP A 180 3.27 -2.91 -8.11
C ASP A 180 2.24 -2.32 -7.13
N ASP A 181 1.00 -2.81 -7.20
CA ASP A 181 -0.10 -2.50 -6.27
C ASP A 181 -0.11 -3.41 -5.02
N MET A 182 0.95 -4.19 -4.78
CA MET A 182 1.07 -5.14 -3.66
C MET A 182 0.06 -6.30 -3.69
N THR A 183 -0.61 -6.51 -4.81
CA THR A 183 -1.41 -7.72 -5.04
C THR A 183 -0.57 -8.82 -5.68
N PHE A 184 -1.01 -10.07 -5.51
CA PHE A 184 -0.44 -11.21 -6.23
C PHE A 184 -1.50 -12.07 -6.90
N SER A 185 -1.08 -12.77 -7.96
CA SER A 185 -1.77 -13.96 -8.46
C SER A 185 -0.84 -15.17 -8.38
N ARG A 186 -1.37 -16.32 -7.96
CA ARG A 186 -0.64 -17.58 -7.83
C ARG A 186 -1.43 -18.68 -8.53
N LYS A 187 -0.74 -19.47 -9.35
CA LYS A 187 -1.32 -20.65 -10.02
C LYS A 187 -0.47 -21.87 -9.72
N GLU A 188 -1.12 -22.96 -9.36
CA GLU A 188 -0.48 -24.24 -9.10
C GLU A 188 -0.97 -25.29 -10.08
N ALA A 189 -0.02 -26.03 -10.65
CA ALA A 189 -0.28 -27.22 -11.41
C ALA A 189 0.46 -28.39 -10.79
N SER A 190 -0.26 -29.47 -10.51
CA SER A 190 0.33 -30.75 -10.10
C SER A 190 0.18 -31.73 -11.27
N ASP A 191 1.31 -32.24 -11.77
CA ASP A 191 1.34 -33.34 -12.76
C ASP A 191 0.50 -33.10 -14.04
N GLY A 192 0.53 -31.86 -14.58
CA GLY A 192 -0.11 -31.50 -15.84
C GLY A 192 -1.62 -31.22 -15.76
N GLU A 193 -2.24 -31.41 -14.60
CA GLU A 193 -3.59 -30.91 -14.32
C GLU A 193 -3.52 -29.57 -13.58
N ARG A 194 -4.14 -28.54 -14.16
CA ARG A 194 -4.14 -27.17 -13.64
C ARG A 194 -5.15 -27.07 -12.50
N ASN A 195 -4.71 -27.15 -11.24
CA ASN A 195 -5.63 -27.29 -10.12
C ASN A 195 -5.16 -26.51 -8.88
N ALA A 196 -4.94 -25.21 -9.01
CA ALA A 196 -5.45 -24.20 -8.08
C ALA A 196 -5.07 -22.78 -8.54
N GLU A 197 -5.94 -21.81 -8.31
CA GLU A 197 -5.67 -20.37 -8.52
C GLU A 197 -5.92 -19.60 -7.23
N TYR A 198 -5.01 -18.70 -6.88
CA TYR A 198 -5.11 -17.85 -5.70
C TYR A 198 -4.83 -16.40 -6.06
N THR A 199 -5.50 -15.48 -5.37
CA THR A 199 -5.15 -14.06 -5.40
C THR A 199 -5.18 -13.49 -3.99
N GLY A 200 -4.42 -12.43 -3.79
CA GLY A 200 -4.29 -11.81 -2.47
C GLY A 200 -3.40 -10.59 -2.47
N VAL A 201 -3.00 -10.19 -1.28
CA VAL A 201 -2.01 -9.14 -1.05
C VAL A 201 -0.75 -9.74 -0.44
N TRP A 202 0.39 -9.14 -0.71
CA TRP A 202 1.67 -9.57 -0.17
C TRP A 202 2.42 -8.37 0.44
N SER A 203 3.35 -8.66 1.34
CA SER A 203 4.22 -7.65 1.96
C SER A 203 5.53 -8.26 2.41
N ILE A 204 6.53 -7.41 2.65
CA ILE A 204 7.84 -7.80 3.17
C ILE A 204 8.18 -6.93 4.38
N SER A 205 8.58 -7.56 5.49
CA SER A 205 9.20 -6.87 6.62
C SER A 205 10.48 -7.60 7.02
N GLY A 206 11.63 -6.94 6.85
CA GLY A 206 12.94 -7.56 7.04
C GLY A 206 13.20 -8.71 6.06
N ASP A 207 13.39 -9.92 6.59
CA ASP A 207 13.50 -11.17 5.83
C ASP A 207 12.18 -11.95 5.77
N SER A 208 11.08 -11.41 6.31
CA SER A 208 9.76 -12.03 6.29
C SER A 208 8.99 -11.64 5.04
N PHE A 209 8.42 -12.63 4.36
CA PHE A 209 7.54 -12.49 3.22
C PHE A 209 6.14 -12.98 3.62
N SER A 210 5.15 -12.10 3.61
CA SER A 210 3.78 -12.42 4.03
C SER A 210 2.83 -12.47 2.84
N TRP A 211 1.95 -13.46 2.84
CA TRP A 211 0.88 -13.66 1.85
C TRP A 211 -0.45 -13.63 2.57
N THR A 212 -1.39 -12.78 2.14
CA THR A 212 -2.77 -12.82 2.63
C THR A 212 -3.70 -13.17 1.48
N TYR A 213 -4.28 -14.36 1.53
CA TYR A 213 -5.12 -14.90 0.47
C TYR A 213 -6.54 -14.32 0.55
N LEU A 214 -6.99 -13.68 -0.52
CA LEU A 214 -8.34 -13.12 -0.64
C LEU A 214 -9.28 -14.03 -1.44
N TYR A 215 -8.73 -14.83 -2.36
CA TYR A 215 -9.48 -15.75 -3.21
C TYR A 215 -8.67 -17.03 -3.47
N ALA A 216 -9.38 -18.16 -3.56
CA ALA A 216 -8.81 -19.47 -3.92
C ALA A 216 -9.84 -20.28 -4.73
N GLU A 217 -9.38 -20.93 -5.80
CA GLU A 217 -10.16 -21.88 -6.60
C GLU A 217 -9.34 -23.17 -6.81
N PRO A 218 -9.84 -24.37 -6.43
CA PRO A 218 -11.11 -24.62 -5.76
C PRO A 218 -11.14 -23.99 -4.36
N ALA A 219 -12.34 -23.64 -3.89
CA ALA A 219 -12.51 -23.04 -2.57
C ALA A 219 -12.01 -23.99 -1.47
N THR A 220 -10.80 -23.78 -0.97
CA THR A 220 -10.31 -24.40 0.26
C THR A 220 -10.96 -23.70 1.46
N GLN A 221 -11.05 -24.38 2.61
CA GLN A 221 -11.58 -23.77 3.85
C GLN A 221 -10.77 -22.56 4.33
N GLU A 222 -9.62 -22.29 3.71
CA GLU A 222 -8.66 -21.23 4.05
C GLU A 222 -8.89 -19.94 3.25
N GLY A 223 -10.14 -19.65 2.85
CA GLY A 223 -10.49 -18.32 2.35
C GLY A 223 -10.22 -17.29 3.46
N ARG A 224 -9.11 -16.55 3.36
CA ARG A 224 -8.51 -15.65 4.36
C ARG A 224 -7.52 -16.31 5.34
N SER A 225 -6.61 -17.13 4.85
CA SER A 225 -5.38 -17.43 5.58
C SER A 225 -4.29 -16.39 5.29
N THR A 226 -3.41 -16.19 6.28
CA THR A 226 -2.13 -15.51 6.10
C THR A 226 -1.04 -16.56 6.22
N GLU A 227 -0.11 -16.57 5.28
CA GLU A 227 1.08 -17.42 5.27
C GLU A 227 2.33 -16.54 5.33
N THR A 228 3.30 -16.95 6.12
CA THR A 228 4.56 -16.22 6.27
C THR A 228 5.73 -17.15 5.95
N ASP A 229 6.60 -16.69 5.06
CA ASP A 229 7.84 -17.34 4.69
C ASP A 229 9.04 -16.45 5.04
N THR A 230 10.21 -17.06 5.23
CA THR A 230 11.48 -16.34 5.34
C THR A 230 12.22 -16.33 4.00
N ILE A 231 12.69 -15.15 3.59
CA ILE A 231 13.55 -14.93 2.43
C ILE A 231 14.94 -15.48 2.75
N SER A 232 15.18 -16.72 2.36
CA SER A 232 16.47 -17.38 2.56
C SER A 232 17.53 -16.87 1.57
N SER A 233 17.14 -16.50 0.35
CA SER A 233 18.06 -16.00 -0.66
C SER A 233 17.33 -15.21 -1.75
N PHE A 234 17.98 -14.16 -2.25
CA PHE A 234 17.50 -13.38 -3.39
C PHE A 234 18.70 -12.80 -4.16
N ASP A 235 18.79 -13.07 -5.47
CA ASP A 235 19.87 -12.58 -6.33
C ASP A 235 19.40 -11.69 -7.50
N GLY A 236 18.10 -11.40 -7.58
CA GLY A 236 17.48 -10.63 -8.66
C GLY A 236 16.79 -11.50 -9.72
N ASP A 237 17.26 -12.72 -9.95
CA ASP A 237 16.65 -13.67 -10.90
C ASP A 237 16.07 -14.90 -10.20
N THR A 238 16.50 -15.17 -8.97
CA THR A 238 16.08 -16.28 -8.12
C THR A 238 15.64 -15.76 -6.75
N LEU A 239 14.48 -16.22 -6.29
CA LEU A 239 13.95 -15.99 -4.95
C LEU A 239 13.73 -17.33 -4.26
N ILE A 240 14.25 -17.48 -3.04
CA ILE A 240 14.10 -18.69 -2.23
C ILE A 240 13.38 -18.32 -0.93
N LEU A 241 12.18 -18.85 -0.78
CA LEU A 241 11.35 -18.72 0.41
C LEU A 241 11.34 -20.03 1.19
N VAL A 242 11.38 -19.94 2.52
CA VAL A 242 11.33 -21.07 3.44
C VAL A 242 10.18 -20.84 4.41
N SER A 243 9.25 -21.80 4.50
CA SER A 243 8.11 -21.69 5.41
C SER A 243 8.55 -21.61 6.86
N GLU A 244 7.69 -21.03 7.72
CA GLU A 244 7.96 -20.86 9.16
C GLU A 244 8.35 -22.18 9.88
N ASP A 245 7.78 -23.31 9.46
CA ASP A 245 8.10 -24.65 10.00
C ASP A 245 9.41 -25.26 9.44
N GLY A 246 10.07 -24.56 8.51
CA GLY A 246 11.27 -24.98 7.81
C GLY A 246 11.10 -26.20 6.89
N GLN A 247 9.88 -26.72 6.72
CA GLN A 247 9.62 -27.95 5.97
C GLN A 247 9.44 -27.71 4.47
N ARG A 248 8.93 -26.54 4.08
CA ARG A 248 8.68 -26.19 2.68
C ARG A 248 9.68 -25.15 2.23
N ARG A 249 10.29 -25.40 1.07
CA ARG A 249 11.18 -24.46 0.40
C ARG A 249 10.64 -24.19 -0.99
N LEU A 250 10.18 -22.98 -1.22
CA LEU A 250 9.72 -22.51 -2.52
C LEU A 250 10.90 -21.85 -3.24
N VAL A 251 11.28 -22.41 -4.38
CA VAL A 251 12.33 -21.85 -5.24
C VAL A 251 11.69 -21.27 -6.48
N MET A 252 11.82 -19.96 -6.67
CA MET A 252 11.22 -19.20 -7.76
C MET A 252 12.30 -18.59 -8.64
N GLN A 253 12.08 -18.67 -9.95
CA GLN A 253 12.90 -18.03 -10.98
C GLN A 253 12.08 -16.98 -11.71
N ARG A 254 12.68 -15.81 -11.94
CA ARG A 254 12.03 -14.72 -12.66
C ARG A 254 11.82 -15.12 -14.13
N SER A 255 10.59 -15.01 -14.59
CA SER A 255 10.25 -15.15 -16.00
C SER A 255 10.62 -13.86 -16.74
N ARG A 256 11.24 -13.99 -17.91
CA ARG A 256 11.68 -12.86 -18.75
C ARG A 256 10.60 -12.38 -19.69
#